data_AF-A0A3N6AWH7-F1
#
_entry.id   AF-A0A3N6AWH7-F1
#
_cell.length_a   1.000
_cell.length_b   1.000
_cell.length_c   1.000
_cell.angle_alpha   90.00
_cell.angle_beta   90.00
_cell.angle_gamma   90.00
#
_symmetry.space_group_name_H-M   'P 1'
#
loop_
_entity.id
_entity.type
_entity.pdbx_description
1 polymer ?
#
loop_
_entity_poly.entity_id
_entity_poly.type
_entity_poly.pdbx_seq_one_letter_code
_entity_poly.pdbx_strand_id
1 'polypeptide(L)'
;MNNLKNNLMAIKKELQRLMSKVEQLGRALEKAGKSAISSKTMEKKDVKKTVAKKAPAKKKPAVKKAPVKKTASNQKVDAKADASTAIDTVVGIIQKSKSGVDVETLITKTGFDAKKISNLVYKAKKRGDIKSGAKGIYVKK
;
A
#
# COMPACT_ATOMS: atom_id res chain seq x y z
N MET A 1 -36.68 -11.17 -21.99
CA MET A 1 -35.55 -10.91 -22.92
C MET A 1 -34.85 -9.57 -22.73
N ASN A 2 -35.51 -8.55 -22.15
CA ASN A 2 -34.97 -7.18 -22.07
C ASN A 2 -33.74 -7.06 -21.17
N ASN A 3 -33.68 -7.81 -20.07
CA ASN A 3 -32.55 -7.78 -19.13
C ASN A 3 -31.24 -8.25 -19.78
N LEU A 4 -31.30 -9.24 -20.68
CA LEU A 4 -30.11 -9.74 -21.38
C LEU A 4 -29.55 -8.70 -22.36
N LYS A 5 -30.41 -8.02 -23.11
CA LYS A 5 -30.01 -6.93 -24.02
C LYS A 5 -29.38 -5.76 -23.24
N ASN A 6 -29.95 -5.42 -22.08
CA ASN A 6 -29.43 -4.36 -21.23
C ASN A 6 -28.05 -4.71 -20.66
N ASN A 7 -27.87 -5.93 -20.16
CA ASN A 7 -26.58 -6.41 -19.67
C ASN A 7 -25.52 -6.44 -20.78
N LEU A 8 -25.89 -6.90 -21.98
CA LEU A 8 -24.98 -6.91 -23.13
C LEU A 8 -24.56 -5.49 -23.53
N MET A 9 -25.49 -4.53 -23.48
CA MET A 9 -25.21 -3.12 -23.79
C MET A 9 -24.31 -2.47 -22.72
N ALA A 10 -24.48 -2.84 -21.45
CA ALA A 10 -23.62 -2.37 -20.36
C ALA A 10 -22.18 -2.88 -20.55
N ILE A 11 -22.01 -4.18 -20.82
CA ILE A 11 -20.71 -4.80 -21.08
C ILE A 11 -20.02 -4.14 -22.28
N LYS A 12 -20.74 -3.88 -23.37
CA LYS A 12 -20.19 -3.17 -24.54
C LYS A 12 -19.66 -1.78 -24.17
N LYS A 13 -20.40 -1.02 -23.35
CA LYS A 13 -19.99 0.31 -22.90
C LYS A 13 -18.76 0.27 -21.98
N GLU A 14 -18.67 -0.71 -21.09
CA GLU A 14 -17.51 -0.90 -20.23
C GLU A 14 -16.27 -1.29 -21.03
N LEU A 15 -16.41 -2.17 -22.01
CA LEU A 15 -15.31 -2.57 -22.89
C LEU A 15 -14.77 -1.39 -23.70
N GLN A 16 -15.65 -0.53 -24.22
CA GLN A 16 -15.24 0.71 -24.89
C GLN A 16 -14.49 1.65 -23.95
N ARG A 17 -14.96 1.81 -22.71
CA ARG A 17 -14.27 2.65 -21.71
C ARG A 17 -12.89 2.12 -21.35
N LEU A 18 -12.75 0.81 -21.20
CA LEU A 18 -11.46 0.17 -20.93
C LEU A 18 -10.49 0.39 -22.10
N MET A 19 -10.97 0.23 -23.34
CA MET A 19 -10.18 0.46 -24.54
C MET A 19 -9.65 1.91 -24.60
N SER A 20 -10.49 2.90 -24.35
CA SER A 20 -10.06 4.31 -24.29
C SER A 20 -9.03 4.56 -23.20
N LYS A 21 -9.17 3.91 -22.05
CA LYS A 21 -8.24 4.08 -20.92
C LYS A 21 -6.88 3.43 -21.21
N VAL A 22 -6.86 2.27 -21.87
CA VAL A 22 -5.62 1.62 -22.33
C VAL A 22 -4.90 2.50 -23.35
N GLU A 23 -5.61 3.10 -24.29
CA GLU A 23 -5.00 4.01 -25.27
C GLU A 23 -4.42 5.28 -24.61
N GLN A 24 -5.13 5.85 -23.61
CA GLN A 24 -4.61 6.97 -22.82
C GLN A 24 -3.35 6.61 -22.04
N LEU A 25 -3.30 5.41 -21.44
CA LEU A 25 -2.12 4.92 -20.75
C LEU A 25 -0.94 4.71 -21.71
N GLY A 26 -1.19 4.15 -22.90
CA GLY A 26 -0.17 4.02 -23.95
C GLY A 26 0.41 5.37 -24.37
N ARG A 27 -0.44 6.38 -24.58
CA ARG A 27 -0.01 7.76 -24.91
C ARG A 27 0.76 8.41 -23.75
N ALA A 28 0.38 8.17 -22.50
CA ALA A 28 1.09 8.68 -21.33
C ALA A 28 2.48 8.02 -21.18
N LEU A 29 2.56 6.72 -21.43
CA LEU A 29 3.82 5.96 -21.38
C LEU A 29 4.77 6.41 -22.50
N GLU A 30 4.25 6.65 -23.70
CA GLU A 30 5.00 7.20 -24.83
C GLU A 30 5.55 8.61 -24.51
N LYS A 31 4.75 9.49 -23.93
CA LYS A 31 5.21 10.82 -23.48
C LYS A 31 6.28 10.73 -22.39
N ALA A 32 6.17 9.77 -21.47
CA ALA A 32 7.17 9.54 -20.44
C ALA A 32 8.48 8.93 -21.02
N GLY A 33 8.38 8.05 -22.02
CA GLY A 33 9.51 7.41 -22.68
C GLY A 33 10.34 8.37 -23.55
N LYS A 34 9.71 9.36 -24.19
CA LYS A 34 10.43 10.41 -24.94
C LYS A 34 11.22 11.40 -24.07
N SER A 35 10.99 11.43 -22.75
CA SER A 35 11.73 12.30 -21.81
C SER A 35 13.02 11.65 -21.26
N ALA A 36 13.18 10.33 -21.37
CA ALA A 36 14.31 9.60 -20.78
C ALA A 36 15.51 9.39 -21.73
N ILE A 37 15.43 9.84 -22.99
CA ILE A 37 16.48 9.67 -24.01
C ILE A 37 17.00 11.05 -24.46
N SER A 38 17.42 11.89 -23.52
CA SER A 38 18.18 13.13 -23.82
C SER A 38 19.42 13.31 -22.93
N SER A 39 19.58 12.50 -21.88
CA SER A 39 20.77 12.57 -21.02
C SER A 39 21.83 11.54 -21.43
N LYS A 40 22.47 11.76 -22.58
CA LYS A 40 23.77 11.16 -22.86
C LYS A 40 24.67 12.20 -23.49
N THR A 41 25.62 12.74 -22.71
CA THR A 41 27.00 13.13 -23.11
C THR A 41 27.72 13.94 -22.01
N MET A 42 29.02 13.63 -21.80
CA MET A 42 30.11 14.29 -21.03
C MET A 42 30.07 14.15 -19.49
N GLU A 43 30.95 13.42 -18.79
CA GLU A 43 32.44 13.33 -18.68
C GLU A 43 33.01 14.02 -17.41
N LYS A 44 33.50 13.17 -16.49
CA LYS A 44 34.74 13.20 -15.66
C LYS A 44 35.18 14.44 -14.84
N LYS A 45 35.95 14.09 -13.77
CA LYS A 45 36.91 14.87 -12.94
C LYS A 45 36.30 15.72 -11.81
N ASP A 46 36.81 15.84 -10.58
CA ASP A 46 38.07 15.55 -9.87
C ASP A 46 37.73 15.61 -8.33
N VAL A 47 38.12 14.66 -7.46
CA VAL A 47 39.27 14.69 -6.50
C VAL A 47 39.09 15.41 -5.13
N LYS A 48 39.38 14.65 -4.04
CA LYS A 48 39.89 14.99 -2.66
C LYS A 48 38.95 15.63 -1.62
N LYS A 49 38.71 14.97 -0.46
CA LYS A 49 39.51 14.91 0.83
C LYS A 49 39.04 16.02 1.79
N THR A 50 38.42 15.73 2.95
CA THR A 50 39.02 15.64 4.32
C THR A 50 37.90 15.19 5.31
N VAL A 51 38.01 14.10 6.08
CA VAL A 51 38.63 13.88 7.41
C VAL A 51 37.98 14.59 8.62
N ALA A 52 37.62 13.77 9.62
CA ALA A 52 37.52 13.96 11.09
C ALA A 52 36.24 14.58 11.69
N LYS A 53 35.44 13.80 12.45
CA LYS A 53 35.54 13.46 13.90
C LYS A 53 35.20 14.62 14.86
N LYS A 54 34.00 14.59 15.47
CA LYS A 54 33.83 14.81 16.92
C LYS A 54 32.44 14.37 17.41
N ALA A 55 32.43 13.62 18.50
CA ALA A 55 31.29 12.99 19.16
C ALA A 55 30.77 13.87 20.35
N PRO A 56 29.86 13.42 21.24
CA PRO A 56 28.56 14.03 21.52
C PRO A 56 28.47 14.76 22.89
N ALA A 57 27.48 15.63 23.08
CA ALA A 57 27.22 16.27 24.38
C ALA A 57 25.75 16.18 24.81
N LYS A 58 25.58 15.79 26.08
CA LYS A 58 24.36 15.43 26.81
C LYS A 58 23.57 16.67 27.28
N LYS A 59 22.25 16.50 27.52
CA LYS A 59 21.46 16.79 28.75
C LYS A 59 20.05 17.37 28.49
N LYS A 60 19.02 16.60 28.88
CA LYS A 60 17.68 17.03 29.38
C LYS A 60 17.83 17.58 30.83
N PRO A 61 16.85 18.22 31.53
CA PRO A 61 15.38 18.09 31.40
C PRO A 61 14.45 19.33 31.71
N ALA A 62 13.18 19.21 31.27
CA ALA A 62 11.87 19.55 31.91
C ALA A 62 11.44 20.99 32.32
N VAL A 63 10.29 21.46 31.77
CA VAL A 63 9.12 22.17 32.44
C VAL A 63 7.87 22.07 31.49
N LYS A 64 6.79 21.29 31.77
CA LYS A 64 5.42 21.65 32.30
C LYS A 64 4.78 22.91 31.66
N LYS A 65 3.51 23.05 31.19
CA LYS A 65 2.19 22.36 31.21
C LYS A 65 1.29 22.94 30.06
N ALA A 66 0.21 22.24 29.71
CA ALA A 66 -0.74 22.38 28.56
C ALA A 66 -1.83 23.49 28.69
N PRO A 67 -2.99 23.55 27.95
CA PRO A 67 -3.44 22.88 26.69
C PRO A 67 -4.30 23.74 25.70
N VAL A 68 -4.20 23.59 24.36
CA VAL A 68 -5.37 23.79 23.44
C VAL A 68 -5.29 23.04 22.07
N LYS A 69 -6.06 21.95 21.98
CA LYS A 69 -6.94 21.41 20.90
C LYS A 69 -6.56 21.37 19.38
N LYS A 70 -6.31 20.13 18.90
CA LYS A 70 -6.64 19.42 17.60
C LYS A 70 -6.02 19.95 16.27
N THR A 71 -5.37 19.14 15.41
CA THR A 71 -5.82 17.89 14.76
C THR A 71 -4.68 16.91 14.33
N ALA A 72 -5.06 15.62 14.26
CA ALA A 72 -4.53 14.52 13.43
C ALA A 72 -3.24 13.75 13.82
N SER A 73 -3.49 12.63 14.51
CA SER A 73 -2.80 11.33 14.43
C SER A 73 -1.33 11.22 14.83
N ASN A 74 -1.09 11.27 16.14
CA ASN A 74 -0.08 10.40 16.76
C ASN A 74 -0.68 9.76 18.02
N GLN A 75 -1.72 8.96 17.82
CA GLN A 75 -2.30 8.19 18.92
C GLN A 75 -1.51 6.89 19.05
N LYS A 76 -0.51 6.92 19.93
CA LYS A 76 -0.06 5.72 20.64
C LYS A 76 -1.22 5.27 21.53
N VAL A 77 -2.14 4.53 20.94
CA VAL A 77 -3.05 3.67 21.69
C VAL A 77 -2.39 2.32 21.90
N ASP A 78 -2.78 1.72 23.00
CA ASP A 78 -2.22 0.53 23.62
C ASP A 78 -2.01 -0.59 22.58
N ALA A 79 -0.75 -0.78 22.19
CA ALA A 79 -0.31 -1.54 21.01
C ALA A 79 -0.82 -2.99 20.90
N LYS A 80 -1.46 -3.53 21.94
CA LYS A 80 -2.04 -4.86 21.97
C LYS A 80 -3.53 -4.90 21.59
N ALA A 81 -4.31 -3.86 21.93
CA ALA A 81 -5.71 -3.76 21.54
C ALA A 81 -5.85 -3.38 20.06
N ASP A 82 -5.04 -2.42 19.60
CA ASP A 82 -4.98 -2.01 18.19
C ASP A 82 -4.57 -3.14 17.24
N ALA A 83 -3.74 -4.06 17.73
CA ALA A 83 -3.27 -5.18 16.93
C ALA A 83 -4.40 -6.18 16.62
N SER A 84 -5.31 -6.43 17.57
CA SER A 84 -6.47 -7.30 17.32
C SER A 84 -7.38 -6.69 16.27
N THR A 85 -7.75 -5.41 16.43
CA THR A 85 -8.58 -4.69 15.46
C THR A 85 -7.98 -4.68 14.06
N ALA A 86 -6.66 -4.52 13.94
CA ALA A 86 -5.97 -4.59 12.66
C ALA A 86 -6.02 -5.99 12.02
N ILE A 87 -5.96 -7.06 12.83
CA ILE A 87 -6.13 -8.44 12.35
C ILE A 87 -7.57 -8.61 11.83
N ASP A 88 -8.55 -8.20 12.62
CA ASP A 88 -9.97 -8.37 12.29
C ASP A 88 -10.35 -7.58 11.03
N THR A 89 -9.73 -6.42 10.81
CA THR A 89 -9.86 -5.64 9.57
C THR A 89 -9.37 -6.41 8.35
N VAL A 90 -8.17 -7.00 8.42
CA VAL A 90 -7.59 -7.81 7.32
C VAL A 90 -8.42 -9.06 7.07
N VAL A 91 -8.83 -9.75 8.12
CA VAL A 91 -9.70 -10.94 8.04
C VAL A 91 -11.03 -10.59 7.38
N GLY A 92 -11.66 -9.49 7.78
CA GLY A 92 -12.93 -9.05 7.19
C GLY A 92 -12.83 -8.76 5.70
N ILE A 93 -11.70 -8.23 5.22
CA ILE A 93 -11.46 -8.03 3.79
C ILE A 93 -11.32 -9.37 3.07
N ILE A 94 -10.58 -10.32 3.64
CA ILE A 94 -10.37 -11.65 3.06
C ILE A 94 -11.69 -12.42 2.97
N GLN A 95 -12.50 -12.40 4.03
CA GLN A 95 -13.77 -13.11 4.12
C GLN A 95 -14.83 -12.58 3.15
N LYS A 96 -14.74 -11.30 2.76
CA LYS A 96 -15.64 -10.68 1.76
C LYS A 96 -15.36 -11.13 0.33
N SER A 97 -14.19 -11.72 0.05
CA SER A 97 -13.82 -12.20 -1.28
C SER A 97 -14.09 -13.69 -1.45
N LYS A 98 -14.86 -14.07 -2.47
CA LYS A 98 -15.14 -15.47 -2.81
C LYS A 98 -13.88 -16.21 -3.30
N SER A 99 -13.01 -15.51 -4.03
CA SER A 99 -11.79 -16.08 -4.65
C SER A 99 -10.54 -15.91 -3.79
N GLY A 100 -10.67 -15.30 -2.62
CA GLY A 100 -9.54 -14.90 -1.79
C GLY A 100 -8.94 -13.56 -2.19
N VAL A 101 -7.88 -13.17 -1.49
CA VAL A 101 -7.24 -11.87 -1.63
C VAL A 101 -5.72 -12.03 -1.57
N ASP A 102 -5.02 -11.30 -2.44
CA ASP A 102 -3.56 -11.19 -2.45
C ASP A 102 -3.03 -10.09 -1.51
N VAL A 103 -1.76 -10.19 -1.12
CA VAL A 103 -1.06 -9.22 -0.28
C VAL A 103 -1.14 -7.79 -0.84
N GLU A 104 -0.96 -7.60 -2.14
CA GLU A 104 -0.98 -6.29 -2.80
C GLU A 104 -2.37 -5.62 -2.71
N THR A 105 -3.43 -6.44 -2.81
CA THR A 105 -4.80 -5.97 -2.62
C THR A 105 -5.07 -5.58 -1.16
N LEU A 106 -4.51 -6.33 -0.20
CA LEU A 106 -4.61 -5.99 1.22
C LEU A 106 -3.88 -4.69 1.55
N ILE A 107 -2.70 -4.47 0.99
CA ILE A 107 -1.96 -3.21 1.12
C ILE A 107 -2.81 -2.06 0.57
N THR A 108 -3.34 -2.19 -0.65
CA THR A 108 -4.16 -1.17 -1.30
C THR A 108 -5.42 -0.83 -0.51
N LYS A 109 -6.09 -1.83 0.09
CA LYS A 109 -7.34 -1.61 0.83
C LYS A 109 -7.15 -1.10 2.26
N THR A 110 -6.05 -1.44 2.91
CA THR A 110 -5.82 -1.10 4.33
C THR A 110 -4.85 0.06 4.52
N GLY A 111 -4.00 0.34 3.53
CA GLY A 111 -2.88 1.28 3.67
C GLY A 111 -1.78 0.78 4.61
N PHE A 112 -1.77 -0.50 4.98
CA PHE A 112 -0.71 -1.05 5.82
C PHE A 112 0.52 -1.43 5.00
N ASP A 113 1.68 -1.28 5.63
CA ASP A 113 2.96 -1.74 5.08
C ASP A 113 2.94 -3.26 4.82
N ALA A 114 3.67 -3.70 3.80
CA ALA A 114 3.77 -5.10 3.39
C ALA A 114 4.21 -6.03 4.54
N LYS A 115 5.14 -5.58 5.39
CA LYS A 115 5.58 -6.35 6.57
C LYS A 115 4.46 -6.49 7.59
N LYS A 116 3.67 -5.42 7.79
CA LYS A 116 2.54 -5.43 8.73
C LYS A 116 1.45 -6.37 8.23
N ILE A 117 1.11 -6.33 6.94
CA ILE A 117 0.16 -7.28 6.33
C ILE A 117 0.63 -8.72 6.51
N SER A 118 1.90 -9.02 6.21
CA SER A 118 2.44 -10.37 6.36
C SER A 118 2.30 -10.89 7.80
N ASN A 119 2.59 -10.05 8.79
CA ASN A 119 2.43 -10.39 10.20
C ASN A 119 0.96 -10.58 10.61
N LEU A 120 0.06 -9.71 10.12
CA LEU A 120 -1.38 -9.82 10.42
C LEU A 120 -1.97 -11.09 9.81
N VAL A 121 -1.65 -11.39 8.56
CA VAL A 121 -2.06 -12.61 7.86
C VAL A 121 -1.50 -13.85 8.55
N TYR A 122 -0.23 -13.84 8.96
CA TYR A 122 0.36 -14.94 9.73
C TYR A 122 -0.40 -15.18 11.04
N LYS A 123 -0.72 -14.11 11.79
CA LYS A 123 -1.50 -14.21 13.03
C LYS A 123 -2.93 -14.68 12.79
N ALA A 124 -3.60 -14.18 11.75
CA ALA A 124 -4.95 -14.61 11.36
C ALA A 124 -4.98 -16.09 10.97
N LYS A 125 -3.98 -16.55 10.20
CA LYS A 125 -3.83 -17.97 9.84
C LYS A 125 -3.59 -18.84 11.08
N LYS A 126 -2.76 -18.37 12.01
CA LYS A 126 -2.47 -19.07 13.27
C LYS A 126 -3.69 -19.13 14.20
N ARG A 127 -4.54 -18.09 14.21
CA ARG A 127 -5.84 -18.08 14.91
C ARG A 127 -6.87 -19.00 14.25
N GLY A 128 -6.73 -19.22 12.94
CA GLY A 128 -7.59 -20.10 12.16
C GLY A 128 -8.73 -19.38 11.44
N ASP A 129 -8.67 -18.06 11.29
CA ASP A 129 -9.73 -17.28 10.60
C ASP A 129 -9.64 -17.41 9.07
N ILE A 130 -8.44 -17.68 8.55
CA ILE A 130 -8.12 -17.76 7.12
C ILE A 130 -7.23 -18.97 6.82
N LYS A 131 -7.24 -19.42 5.57
CA LYS A 131 -6.35 -20.46 5.02
C LYS A 131 -5.65 -19.96 3.74
N SER A 132 -4.54 -20.60 3.39
CA SER A 132 -3.86 -20.33 2.11
C SER A 132 -4.59 -21.12 1.02
N GLY A 133 -5.12 -20.45 0.01
CA GLY A 133 -5.74 -21.10 -1.15
C GLY A 133 -4.70 -21.48 -2.20
N ALA A 134 -3.84 -20.52 -2.56
CA ALA A 134 -2.71 -20.70 -3.45
C ALA A 134 -1.51 -19.90 -2.93
N LYS A 135 -0.37 -19.95 -3.63
CA LYS A 135 0.80 -19.13 -3.28
C LYS A 135 0.43 -17.65 -3.38
N GLY A 136 0.42 -16.95 -2.25
CA GLY A 136 0.06 -15.53 -2.14
C GLY A 136 -1.44 -15.24 -2.00
N ILE A 137 -2.32 -16.21 -2.24
CA ILE A 137 -3.78 -16.02 -2.15
C ILE A 137 -4.31 -16.58 -0.82
N TYR A 138 -4.97 -15.72 -0.05
CA TYR A 138 -5.61 -16.09 1.22
C TYR A 138 -7.13 -16.12 1.08
N VAL A 139 -7.75 -17.18 1.60
CA VAL A 139 -9.21 -17.41 1.54
C VAL A 139 -9.76 -17.63 2.95
N LYS A 140 -11.07 -17.43 3.12
CA LYS A 140 -11.77 -17.80 4.37
C LYS A 140 -11.56 -19.29 4.66
N LYS A 141 -11.33 -19.63 5.93
CA LYS A 141 -11.22 -21.03 6.36
C LYS A 141 -12.49 -21.82 6.03
#